data_AF-A0A1Q7RB68-F1
#
_entry.id   AF-A0A1Q7RB68-F1
#
_cell.length_a   1.000
_cell.length_b   1.000
_cell.length_c   1.000
_cell.angle_alpha   90.00
_cell.angle_beta   90.00
_cell.angle_gamma   90.00
#
_symmetry.space_group_name_H-M   'P 1'
#
loop_
_entity.id
_entity.type
_entity.pdbx_description
1 polymer ?
#
loop_
_entity_poly.entity_id
_entity_poly.type
_entity_poly.pdbx_seq_one_letter_code
_entity_poly.pdbx_strand_id
1 'polypeptide(L)'
;MTDHRQFRIGLIGALALAGCGYHVSGRSNALPASIHTIAVPAFENRTTRYRIEQRLTEATVREFLARTHYRIVPDPSNADAVVRGKVLSLEATPLLFDTTTARATTMLVTVHCEVTMEDLATRKQLYHNANFLFRNEYEISTDVKNVKDFFEEQDPALERMSREFAARLVAAITENF
;
A
#
# COMPACT_ATOMS: atom_id res chain seq x y z
N MET A 1 3.63 55.22 64.06
CA MET A 1 3.52 56.49 63.31
C MET A 1 4.48 56.39 62.14
N THR A 2 4.06 56.88 60.97
CA THR A 2 4.72 56.91 59.64
C THR A 2 4.68 55.63 58.79
N ASP A 3 3.60 55.55 58.02
CA ASP A 3 3.49 55.02 56.66
C ASP A 3 4.47 55.74 55.71
N HIS A 4 5.02 55.04 54.71
CA HIS A 4 5.26 55.53 53.34
C HIS A 4 5.83 54.39 52.46
N ARG A 5 4.92 53.68 51.79
CA ARG A 5 4.88 53.53 50.32
C ARG A 5 6.19 53.78 49.53
N GLN A 6 6.72 52.74 48.84
CA GLN A 6 6.70 52.61 47.35
C GLN A 6 7.81 51.69 46.75
N PHE A 7 7.37 50.93 45.73
CA PHE A 7 8.09 50.63 44.47
C PHE A 7 9.28 49.66 44.46
N ARG A 8 9.04 48.43 43.97
CA ARG A 8 9.51 47.88 42.66
C ARG A 8 9.62 46.35 42.74
N ILE A 9 8.72 45.64 42.06
CA ILE A 9 8.97 44.95 40.77
C ILE A 9 10.08 43.89 40.90
N GLY A 10 9.69 42.62 40.84
CA GLY A 10 10.65 41.51 40.86
C GLY A 10 10.04 40.14 40.59
N LEU A 11 9.30 40.04 39.48
CA LEU A 11 9.13 38.85 38.63
C LEU A 11 8.72 37.52 39.32
N ILE A 12 7.41 37.28 39.32
CA ILE A 12 6.76 35.98 39.53
C ILE A 12 7.29 34.98 38.50
N GLY A 13 8.15 34.06 38.94
CA GLY A 13 8.54 32.88 38.17
C GLY A 13 7.42 31.86 38.17
N ALA A 14 6.40 32.07 37.33
CA ALA A 14 5.39 31.06 37.06
C ALA A 14 6.04 29.95 36.24
N LEU A 15 6.29 28.83 36.91
CA LEU A 15 6.67 27.55 36.32
C LEU A 15 5.51 27.09 35.41
N ALA A 16 5.51 27.57 34.17
CA ALA A 16 4.69 27.02 33.11
C ALA A 16 5.26 25.63 32.79
N LEU A 17 4.77 24.62 33.51
CA LEU A 17 4.75 23.24 33.05
C LEU A 17 3.85 23.17 31.82
N ALA A 18 4.33 23.74 30.71
CA ALA A 18 3.94 23.32 29.38
C ALA A 18 4.53 21.92 29.20
N GLY A 19 3.94 20.93 29.87
CA GLY A 19 3.96 19.59 29.33
C GLY A 19 3.36 19.73 27.94
N CYS A 20 4.19 19.58 26.91
CA CYS A 20 3.70 19.41 25.56
C CYS A 20 2.65 18.32 25.66
N GLY A 21 1.38 18.71 25.59
CA GLY A 21 0.28 17.79 25.43
C GLY A 21 0.54 17.14 24.09
N TYR A 22 1.33 16.08 24.10
CA TYR A 22 1.36 15.08 23.06
C TYR A 22 -0.03 14.47 23.10
N HIS A 23 -0.98 15.19 22.50
CA HIS A 23 -2.11 14.56 21.87
C HIS A 23 -1.47 13.73 20.75
N VAL A 24 -1.02 12.53 21.12
CA VAL A 24 -1.03 11.41 20.19
C VAL A 24 -2.50 11.24 19.88
N SER A 25 -3.00 12.04 18.94
CA SER A 25 -4.27 11.77 18.29
C SER A 25 -4.10 10.34 17.81
N GLY A 26 -4.80 9.43 18.48
CA GLY A 26 -4.86 8.03 18.07
C GLY A 26 -5.42 8.01 16.66
N ARG A 27 -4.54 8.10 15.67
CA ARG A 27 -4.77 7.49 14.37
C ARG A 27 -4.95 6.03 14.70
N SER A 28 -6.16 5.55 14.47
CA SER A 28 -6.52 4.23 14.93
C SER A 28 -5.85 3.15 14.09
N ASN A 29 -4.95 3.39 13.14
CA ASN A 29 -4.20 2.35 12.39
C ASN A 29 -5.08 1.21 11.84
N ALA A 30 -6.38 1.48 11.70
CA ALA A 30 -7.41 0.48 11.52
C ALA A 30 -8.61 1.12 10.85
N LEU A 31 -9.18 0.38 9.91
CA LEU A 31 -10.44 0.70 9.25
C LEU A 31 -11.53 0.97 10.29
N PRO A 32 -12.63 1.66 9.91
CA PRO A 32 -13.77 1.87 10.80
C PRO A 32 -14.17 0.57 11.53
N ALA A 33 -14.52 0.68 12.81
CA ALA A 33 -14.83 -0.48 13.66
C ALA A 33 -16.01 -1.34 13.16
N SER A 34 -16.79 -0.85 12.19
CA SER A 34 -17.82 -1.62 11.50
C SER A 34 -17.26 -2.67 10.54
N ILE A 35 -16.02 -2.51 10.06
CA ILE A 35 -15.42 -3.39 9.05
C ILE A 35 -14.77 -4.58 9.73
N HIS A 36 -15.35 -5.76 9.54
CA HIS A 36 -14.80 -7.03 10.04
C HIS A 36 -14.45 -7.98 8.90
N THR A 37 -15.16 -7.83 7.77
CA THR A 37 -15.08 -8.70 6.61
C THR A 37 -14.79 -7.90 5.36
N ILE A 38 -13.82 -8.37 4.56
CA ILE A 38 -13.39 -7.71 3.34
C ILE A 38 -13.51 -8.70 2.19
N ALA A 39 -14.12 -8.29 1.09
CA ALA A 39 -14.05 -9.00 -0.18
C ALA A 39 -12.98 -8.39 -1.08
N VAL A 40 -12.22 -9.26 -1.74
CA VAL A 40 -11.23 -8.88 -2.76
C VAL A 40 -11.59 -9.63 -4.05
N PRO A 41 -12.50 -9.09 -4.89
CA PRO A 41 -12.77 -9.65 -6.21
C PRO A 41 -11.52 -9.68 -7.08
N ALA A 42 -11.58 -10.49 -8.14
CA ALA A 42 -10.56 -10.48 -9.18
C ALA A 42 -10.33 -9.05 -9.68
N PHE A 43 -9.06 -8.65 -9.75
CA PHE A 43 -8.68 -7.38 -10.32
C PHE A 43 -9.07 -7.33 -11.80
N GLU A 44 -9.43 -6.15 -12.29
CA GLU A 44 -9.59 -5.95 -13.72
C GLU A 44 -8.21 -5.85 -14.39
N ASN A 45 -8.04 -6.53 -15.52
CA ASN A 45 -6.83 -6.41 -16.33
C ASN A 45 -7.10 -5.55 -17.57
N ARG A 46 -6.46 -4.39 -17.67
CA ARG A 46 -6.47 -3.53 -18.88
C ARG A 46 -5.17 -3.62 -19.67
N THR A 47 -4.32 -4.58 -19.33
CA THR A 47 -3.04 -4.84 -20.00
C THR A 47 -3.16 -6.01 -20.98
N THR A 48 -2.10 -6.27 -21.76
CA THR A 48 -1.99 -7.44 -22.63
C THR A 48 -1.40 -8.66 -21.94
N ARG A 49 -1.08 -8.58 -20.64
CA ARG A 49 -0.39 -9.65 -19.90
C ARG A 49 -1.39 -10.64 -19.33
N TYR A 50 -1.24 -11.90 -19.69
CA TYR A 50 -2.12 -12.97 -19.23
C TYR A 50 -1.95 -13.23 -17.72
N ARG A 51 -3.06 -13.43 -17.00
CA ARG A 51 -3.12 -13.85 -15.58
C ARG A 51 -2.52 -12.92 -14.53
N ILE A 52 -2.07 -11.72 -14.88
CA ILE A 52 -1.53 -10.77 -13.89
C ILE A 52 -2.59 -10.44 -12.82
N GLU A 53 -3.84 -10.26 -13.22
CA GLU A 53 -4.95 -9.98 -12.34
C GLU A 53 -5.17 -11.07 -11.29
N GLN A 54 -5.06 -12.34 -11.70
CA GLN A 54 -5.22 -13.46 -10.80
C GLN A 54 -4.08 -13.47 -9.77
N ARG A 55 -2.82 -13.33 -10.23
CA ARG A 55 -1.65 -13.34 -9.36
C ARG A 55 -1.67 -12.20 -8.34
N LEU A 56 -2.03 -11.00 -8.76
CA LEU A 56 -2.16 -9.84 -7.86
C LEU A 56 -3.32 -9.99 -6.88
N THR A 57 -4.47 -10.50 -7.33
CA THR A 57 -5.64 -10.75 -6.47
C THR A 57 -5.29 -11.76 -5.38
N GLU A 58 -4.74 -12.91 -5.76
CA GLU A 58 -4.36 -13.96 -4.81
C GLU A 58 -3.30 -13.48 -3.81
N ALA A 59 -2.31 -12.71 -4.28
CA ALA A 59 -1.31 -12.14 -3.39
C ALA A 59 -1.92 -11.14 -2.41
N THR A 60 -2.84 -10.29 -2.87
CA THR A 60 -3.54 -9.30 -2.03
C THR A 60 -4.39 -10.00 -0.96
N VAL A 61 -5.14 -11.04 -1.33
CA VAL A 61 -5.89 -11.88 -0.39
C VAL A 61 -4.97 -12.50 0.65
N ARG A 62 -3.86 -13.11 0.23
CA ARG A 62 -2.89 -13.72 1.14
C ARG A 62 -2.30 -12.70 2.11
N GLU A 63 -1.97 -11.51 1.62
CA GLU A 63 -1.37 -10.47 2.46
C GLU A 63 -2.36 -9.96 3.51
N PHE A 64 -3.62 -9.71 3.13
CA PHE A 64 -4.65 -9.37 4.12
C PHE A 64 -4.80 -10.44 5.20
N LEU A 65 -4.87 -11.72 4.80
CA LEU A 65 -4.97 -12.84 5.74
C LEU A 65 -3.74 -12.96 6.65
N ALA A 66 -2.55 -12.60 6.15
CA ALA A 66 -1.30 -12.74 6.88
C ALA A 66 -0.99 -11.56 7.82
N ARG A 67 -1.45 -10.35 7.48
CA ARG A 67 -1.05 -9.10 8.17
C ARG A 67 -2.17 -8.40 8.92
N THR A 68 -3.42 -8.80 8.72
CA THR A 68 -4.58 -8.13 9.32
C THR A 68 -5.46 -9.11 10.09
N HIS A 69 -6.36 -8.58 10.90
CA HIS A 69 -7.35 -9.36 11.64
C HIS A 69 -8.69 -9.49 10.89
N TYR A 70 -8.80 -8.93 9.68
CA TYR A 70 -10.02 -8.95 8.88
C TYR A 70 -10.25 -10.33 8.26
N ARG A 71 -11.51 -10.78 8.25
CA ARG A 71 -11.88 -12.02 7.56
C ARG A 71 -12.05 -11.74 6.07
N ILE A 72 -11.31 -12.46 5.22
CA ILE A 72 -11.47 -12.33 3.77
C ILE A 72 -12.54 -13.30 3.26
N VAL A 73 -13.50 -12.77 2.52
CA VAL A 73 -14.62 -13.53 1.94
C VAL A 73 -14.62 -13.42 0.42
N PRO A 74 -15.01 -14.48 -0.31
CA PRO A 74 -14.95 -14.49 -1.77
C PRO A 74 -16.07 -13.68 -2.43
N ASP A 75 -17.25 -13.62 -1.81
CA ASP A 75 -18.42 -12.93 -2.35
C ASP A 75 -18.61 -11.56 -1.67
N PRO A 76 -18.55 -10.44 -2.43
CA PRO A 76 -18.88 -9.10 -1.96
C PRO A 76 -20.22 -8.98 -1.22
N SER A 77 -21.22 -9.81 -1.55
CA SER A 77 -22.54 -9.75 -0.90
C SER A 77 -22.49 -10.06 0.59
N ASN A 78 -21.43 -10.74 1.05
CA ASN A 78 -21.22 -11.18 2.43
C ASN A 78 -20.10 -10.40 3.14
N ALA A 79 -19.68 -9.25 2.60
CA ALA A 79 -18.58 -8.43 3.13
C ALA A 79 -19.07 -7.07 3.67
N ASP A 80 -18.32 -6.50 4.61
CA ASP A 80 -18.54 -5.13 5.10
C ASP A 80 -17.87 -4.10 4.18
N ALA A 81 -16.75 -4.48 3.56
CA ALA A 81 -16.05 -3.66 2.58
C ALA A 81 -15.53 -4.47 1.38
N VAL A 82 -15.34 -3.80 0.26
CA VAL A 82 -14.82 -4.39 -0.98
C VAL A 82 -13.59 -3.64 -1.45
N VAL A 83 -12.50 -4.36 -1.72
CA VAL A 83 -11.31 -3.83 -2.39
C VAL A 83 -11.36 -4.18 -3.88
N ARG A 84 -11.33 -3.19 -4.77
CA ARG A 84 -11.25 -3.40 -6.22
C ARG A 84 -9.97 -2.81 -6.77
N GLY A 85 -9.28 -3.58 -7.59
CA GLY A 85 -8.10 -3.15 -8.35
C GLY A 85 -8.34 -3.22 -9.85
N LYS A 86 -7.78 -2.28 -10.60
CA LYS A 86 -7.74 -2.28 -12.06
C LYS A 86 -6.30 -2.02 -12.51
N VAL A 87 -5.66 -3.03 -13.07
CA VAL A 87 -4.30 -2.96 -13.60
C VAL A 87 -4.32 -2.23 -14.92
N LEU A 88 -3.77 -1.01 -14.96
CA LEU A 88 -3.77 -0.11 -16.10
C LEU A 88 -2.56 -0.35 -17.02
N SER A 89 -1.38 -0.55 -16.44
CA SER A 89 -0.18 -0.90 -17.17
C SER A 89 0.72 -1.83 -16.35
N LEU A 90 1.50 -2.63 -17.06
CA LEU A 90 2.58 -3.45 -16.53
C LEU A 90 3.73 -3.38 -17.52
N GLU A 91 4.83 -2.78 -17.09
CA GLU A 91 6.02 -2.57 -17.89
C GLU A 91 7.22 -3.22 -17.20
N ALA A 92 8.13 -3.80 -17.98
CA ALA A 92 9.46 -4.11 -17.50
C ALA A 92 10.47 -3.50 -18.46
N THR A 93 11.48 -2.84 -17.93
CA THR A 93 12.53 -2.19 -18.73
C THR A 93 13.89 -2.66 -18.23
N PRO A 94 14.83 -3.02 -19.12
CA PRO A 94 16.19 -3.29 -18.69
C PRO A 94 16.78 -2.08 -17.97
N LEU A 95 17.34 -2.31 -16.79
CA LEU A 95 18.00 -1.29 -15.98
C LEU A 95 19.51 -1.45 -16.00
N LEU A 96 19.99 -2.68 -15.82
CA LEU A 96 21.41 -3.03 -15.83
C LEU A 96 21.71 -4.07 -16.91
N PHE A 97 22.91 -3.97 -17.47
CA PHE A 97 23.43 -4.87 -18.49
C PHE A 97 24.78 -5.41 -18.07
N ASP A 98 25.05 -6.67 -18.41
CA ASP A 98 26.37 -7.26 -18.34
C ASP A 98 27.29 -6.63 -19.41
N THR A 99 28.46 -6.16 -19.00
CA THR A 99 29.36 -5.39 -19.87
C THR A 99 30.09 -6.25 -20.90
N THR A 100 30.12 -7.57 -20.71
CA THR A 100 30.82 -8.50 -21.62
C THR A 100 29.88 -9.02 -22.69
N THR A 101 28.65 -9.35 -22.31
CA THR A 101 27.65 -10.00 -23.17
C THR A 101 26.59 -9.04 -23.69
N ALA A 102 26.53 -7.80 -23.16
CA ALA A 102 25.51 -6.80 -23.44
C ALA A 102 24.07 -7.25 -23.15
N ARG A 103 23.90 -8.28 -22.30
CA ARG A 103 22.58 -8.82 -21.91
C ARG A 103 22.07 -8.15 -20.65
N ALA A 104 20.75 -7.99 -20.54
CA ALA A 104 20.13 -7.43 -19.35
C ALA A 104 20.35 -8.35 -18.13
N THR A 105 20.74 -7.78 -17.00
CA THR A 105 20.93 -8.46 -15.71
C THR A 105 19.90 -8.04 -14.68
N THR A 106 19.32 -6.85 -14.82
CA THR A 106 18.30 -6.31 -13.94
C THR A 106 17.17 -5.70 -14.75
N MET A 107 15.95 -6.06 -14.40
CA MET A 107 14.72 -5.50 -14.95
C MET A 107 14.07 -4.60 -13.92
N LEU A 108 13.71 -3.39 -14.33
CA LEU A 108 12.82 -2.52 -13.58
C LEU A 108 11.38 -2.81 -13.97
N VAL A 109 10.59 -3.31 -13.04
CA VAL A 109 9.16 -3.57 -13.23
C VAL A 109 8.33 -2.44 -12.65
N THR A 110 7.38 -1.94 -13.44
CA THR A 110 6.45 -0.88 -13.08
C THR A 110 5.02 -1.36 -13.31
N VAL A 111 4.18 -1.30 -12.27
CA VAL A 111 2.74 -1.62 -12.33
C VAL A 111 1.96 -0.36 -11.97
N HIS A 112 1.07 0.07 -12.86
CA HIS A 112 0.10 1.12 -12.57
C HIS A 112 -1.25 0.48 -12.31
N CYS A 113 -1.87 0.82 -11.17
CA CYS A 113 -3.16 0.30 -10.78
C CYS A 113 -4.06 1.42 -10.26
N GLU A 114 -5.34 1.37 -10.62
CA GLU A 114 -6.38 2.09 -9.89
C GLU A 114 -6.89 1.16 -8.78
N VAL A 115 -6.89 1.62 -7.53
CA VAL A 115 -7.37 0.83 -6.39
C VAL A 115 -8.38 1.59 -5.56
N THR A 116 -9.42 0.89 -5.16
CA THR A 116 -10.54 1.40 -4.37
C THR A 116 -10.89 0.46 -3.23
N MET A 117 -11.34 1.02 -2.13
CA MET A 117 -12.01 0.32 -1.05
C MET A 117 -13.29 1.06 -0.69
N GLU A 118 -14.42 0.35 -0.68
CA GLU A 118 -15.75 0.89 -0.40
C GLU A 118 -16.37 0.16 0.79
N ASP A 119 -16.96 0.90 1.74
CA ASP A 119 -17.85 0.38 2.76
C ASP A 119 -19.23 0.09 2.13
N LEU A 120 -19.67 -1.16 2.18
CA LEU A 120 -20.89 -1.60 1.48
C LEU A 120 -22.19 -1.14 2.15
N ALA A 121 -22.18 -0.90 3.46
CA ALA A 121 -23.34 -0.44 4.20
C ALA A 121 -23.63 1.05 3.95
N THR A 122 -22.56 1.86 3.91
CA THR A 122 -22.67 3.31 3.76
C THR A 122 -22.40 3.81 2.34
N ARG A 123 -21.88 2.95 1.46
CA ARG A 123 -21.38 3.30 0.12
C ARG A 123 -20.25 4.33 0.16
N LYS A 124 -19.59 4.47 1.31
CA LYS A 124 -18.49 5.42 1.50
C LYS A 124 -17.20 4.83 0.96
N GLN A 125 -16.50 5.63 0.17
CA GLN A 125 -15.14 5.33 -0.22
C GLN A 125 -14.19 5.44 0.99
N LEU A 126 -13.64 4.31 1.43
CA LEU A 126 -12.65 4.24 2.50
C LEU A 126 -11.23 4.53 1.99
N TYR A 127 -10.90 4.02 0.80
CA TYR A 127 -9.62 4.25 0.16
C TYR A 127 -9.81 4.44 -1.34
N HIS A 128 -9.14 5.41 -1.96
CA HIS A 128 -9.15 5.60 -3.41
C HIS A 128 -7.79 6.11 -3.85
N ASN A 129 -7.16 5.38 -4.76
CA ASN A 129 -5.93 5.80 -5.42
C ASN A 129 -6.01 5.43 -6.90
N ALA A 130 -6.23 6.44 -7.75
CA ALA A 130 -6.28 6.27 -9.20
C ALA A 130 -4.90 6.00 -9.83
N ASN A 131 -3.80 6.30 -9.13
CA ASN A 131 -2.44 6.24 -9.62
C ASN A 131 -1.55 5.43 -8.65
N PHE A 132 -2.01 4.26 -8.19
CA PHE A 132 -1.19 3.39 -7.37
C PHE A 132 -0.02 2.85 -8.20
N LEU A 133 1.18 3.31 -7.86
CA LEU A 133 2.40 2.99 -8.58
C LEU A 133 3.25 2.01 -7.78
N PHE A 134 3.39 0.79 -8.30
CA PHE A 134 4.39 -0.15 -7.81
C PHE A 134 5.58 -0.13 -8.77
N ARG A 135 6.77 0.08 -8.23
CA ARG A 135 8.03 0.01 -8.98
C ARG A 135 9.04 -0.78 -8.17
N ASN A 136 9.65 -1.79 -8.77
CA ASN A 136 10.74 -2.54 -8.13
C ASN A 136 11.69 -3.17 -9.15
N GLU A 137 12.92 -3.45 -8.70
CA GLU A 137 13.97 -4.06 -9.50
C GLU A 137 14.06 -5.57 -9.26
N TYR A 138 14.27 -6.33 -10.33
CA TYR A 138 14.40 -7.78 -10.29
C TYR A 138 15.63 -8.21 -11.08
N GLU A 139 16.53 -8.93 -10.42
CA GLU A 139 17.62 -9.62 -11.08
C GLU A 139 17.09 -10.79 -11.91
N ILE A 140 17.64 -10.94 -13.11
CA ILE A 140 17.30 -11.98 -14.07
C ILE A 140 18.55 -12.77 -14.45
N SER A 141 18.37 -14.08 -14.65
CA SER A 141 19.37 -14.88 -15.35
C SER A 141 19.52 -14.36 -16.78
N THR A 142 20.76 -14.33 -17.28
CA THR A 142 21.23 -13.66 -18.51
C THR A 142 20.62 -14.15 -19.84
N ASP A 143 19.49 -14.86 -19.84
CA ASP A 143 18.85 -15.37 -21.06
C ASP A 143 17.51 -14.71 -21.41
N VAL A 144 17.03 -13.80 -20.57
CA VAL A 144 15.79 -13.06 -20.82
C VAL A 144 16.06 -11.94 -21.83
N LYS A 145 15.46 -12.06 -23.02
CA LYS A 145 15.66 -11.08 -24.10
C LYS A 145 14.64 -9.96 -24.10
N ASN A 146 13.40 -10.20 -23.62
CA ASN A 146 12.33 -9.21 -23.56
C ASN A 146 11.37 -9.39 -22.36
N VAL A 147 10.49 -8.41 -22.15
CA VAL A 147 9.45 -8.39 -21.09
C VAL A 147 8.52 -9.60 -21.14
N LYS A 148 8.23 -10.09 -22.35
CA LYS A 148 7.36 -11.25 -22.56
C LYS A 148 8.02 -12.49 -21.93
N ASP A 149 9.27 -12.74 -22.28
CA ASP A 149 10.06 -13.86 -21.78
C ASP A 149 10.26 -13.77 -20.26
N PHE A 150 10.46 -12.56 -19.71
CA PHE A 150 10.65 -12.37 -18.26
C PHE A 150 9.47 -12.91 -17.43
N PHE A 151 8.23 -12.63 -17.85
CA PHE A 151 7.04 -13.02 -17.10
C PHE A 151 6.42 -14.35 -17.57
N GLU A 152 6.63 -14.75 -18.83
CA GLU A 152 6.13 -16.03 -19.35
C GLU A 152 7.04 -17.21 -18.98
N GLU A 153 8.35 -17.02 -18.87
CA GLU A 153 9.29 -18.10 -18.53
C GLU A 153 9.58 -18.20 -17.03
N GLN A 154 9.38 -17.11 -16.25
CA GLN A 154 9.74 -17.08 -14.82
C GLN A 154 8.53 -16.82 -13.90
N ASP A 155 7.74 -17.88 -13.67
CA ASP A 155 6.71 -17.92 -12.62
C ASP A 155 7.20 -17.37 -11.25
N PRO A 156 8.43 -17.66 -10.77
CA PRO A 156 8.90 -17.16 -9.47
C PRO A 156 9.06 -15.64 -9.39
N ALA A 157 9.41 -14.97 -10.49
CA ALA A 157 9.60 -13.51 -10.50
C ALA A 157 8.24 -12.79 -10.42
N LEU A 158 7.25 -13.27 -11.18
CA LEU A 158 5.89 -12.76 -11.14
C LEU A 158 5.25 -12.95 -9.76
N GLU A 159 5.50 -14.09 -9.12
CA GLU A 159 5.01 -14.36 -7.77
C GLU A 159 5.66 -13.48 -6.70
N ARG A 160 6.99 -13.29 -6.76
CA ARG A 160 7.69 -12.35 -5.86
C ARG A 160 7.13 -10.95 -6.00
N MET A 161 7.00 -10.48 -7.23
CA MET A 161 6.45 -9.16 -7.53
C MET A 161 5.02 -9.00 -7.01
N SER A 162 4.18 -10.00 -7.23
CA SER A 162 2.79 -9.95 -6.78
C SER A 162 2.69 -9.87 -5.25
N ARG A 163 3.56 -10.59 -4.52
CA ARG A 163 3.62 -10.51 -3.04
C ARG A 163 4.06 -9.14 -2.55
N GLU A 164 5.09 -8.56 -3.16
CA GLU A 164 5.59 -7.23 -2.77
C GLU A 164 4.60 -6.12 -3.13
N PHE A 165 3.92 -6.25 -4.28
CA PHE A 165 2.80 -5.38 -4.64
C PHE A 165 1.71 -5.44 -3.58
N ALA A 166 1.29 -6.65 -3.20
CA ALA A 166 0.25 -6.86 -2.21
C ALA A 166 0.63 -6.28 -0.84
N ALA A 167 1.87 -6.51 -0.37
CA ALA A 167 2.38 -5.94 0.87
C ALA A 167 2.27 -4.41 0.89
N ARG A 168 2.71 -3.73 -0.17
CA ARG A 168 2.61 -2.27 -0.28
C ARG A 168 1.16 -1.80 -0.37
N LEU A 169 0.31 -2.53 -1.09
CA LEU A 169 -1.10 -2.15 -1.25
C LEU A 169 -1.87 -2.31 0.07
N VAL A 170 -1.73 -3.45 0.74
CA VAL A 170 -2.42 -3.70 2.01
C VAL A 170 -1.97 -2.71 3.06
N ALA A 171 -0.66 -2.46 3.17
CA ALA A 171 -0.13 -1.41 4.05
C ALA A 171 -0.76 -0.05 3.73
N ALA A 172 -0.79 0.37 2.45
CA ALA A 172 -1.39 1.64 2.05
C ALA A 172 -2.89 1.74 2.37
N ILE A 173 -3.64 0.63 2.33
CA ILE A 173 -5.06 0.59 2.70
C ILE A 173 -5.23 0.69 4.22
N THR A 174 -4.44 -0.04 5.00
CA THR A 174 -4.63 -0.14 6.47
C THR A 174 -3.98 1.00 7.25
N GLU A 175 -2.87 1.55 6.78
CA GLU A 175 -2.12 2.63 7.46
C GLU A 175 -2.70 4.03 7.19
N ASN A 176 -3.65 4.15 6.25
CA ASN A 176 -4.30 5.43 5.96
C ASN A 176 -5.31 5.87 7.06
N PHE A 177 -5.40 5.12 8.16
CA PHE A 177 -6.32 5.31 9.28
C PHE A 177 -5.57 5.29 10.61
#